data_AF-A0A0V0SZ71-F1
#
_entry.id   AF-A0A0V0SZ71-F1
#
_cell.length_a   1.000
_cell.length_b   1.000
_cell.length_c   1.000
_cell.angle_alpha   90.00
_cell.angle_beta   90.00
_cell.angle_gamma   90.00
#
_symmetry.space_group_name_H-M   'P 1'
#
loop_
_entity.id
_entity.type
_entity.pdbx_description
1 polymer ?
#
loop_
_entity_poly.entity_id
_entity_poly.type
_entity_poly.pdbx_seq_one_letter_code
_entity_poly.pdbx_strand_id
1 'polypeptide(L)'
;MCLHYFFSLIYHILKRQIVRIELVTLSIVYKAPGQATGKIIEATAAAGNWQDGAALIANDQGHSFATALQHVVRDHQNVKFLAYNNAPPGIPSIKTKSNSKGIIILSDAVNTDSAAWIVHTVPGFPAAKTGY
;
A
#
# COMPACT_ATOMS: atom_id res chain seq x y z
N MET A 1 5.92 -8.94 19.43
CA MET A 1 4.70 -8.17 19.16
C MET A 1 4.91 -7.43 17.84
N CYS A 2 4.38 -7.95 16.73
CA CYS A 2 4.66 -7.40 15.39
C CYS A 2 3.48 -6.51 14.98
N LEU A 3 3.70 -5.22 15.05
CA LEU A 3 2.74 -4.17 14.75
C LEU A 3 2.83 -3.88 13.25
N HIS A 4 1.87 -4.40 12.49
CA HIS A 4 1.76 -4.18 11.06
C HIS A 4 0.80 -3.01 10.83
N TYR A 5 1.33 -1.80 10.77
CA TYR A 5 0.58 -0.65 10.26
C TYR A 5 0.72 -0.65 8.74
N PHE A 6 -0.40 -0.77 8.04
CA PHE A 6 -0.46 -0.49 6.61
C PHE A 6 -1.02 0.89 6.42
N PHE A 7 -0.27 1.76 5.76
CA PHE A 7 -0.77 3.04 5.27
C PHE A 7 -1.11 2.85 3.80
N SER A 8 -2.22 3.41 3.30
CA SER A 8 -2.44 3.56 1.86
C SER A 8 -2.89 5.00 1.62
N LEU A 9 -2.02 5.81 1.03
CA LEU A 9 -2.31 7.22 0.69
C LEU A 9 -2.53 7.33 -0.81
N ILE A 10 -3.74 7.62 -1.27
CA ILE A 10 -4.03 7.89 -2.69
C ILE A 10 -4.00 9.41 -2.92
N TYR A 11 -3.27 9.85 -3.95
CA TYR A 11 -3.07 11.24 -4.31
C TYR A 11 -3.64 11.55 -5.70
N HIS A 12 -4.06 12.79 -5.92
CA HIS A 12 -4.28 13.37 -7.25
C HIS A 12 -3.22 14.46 -7.49
N ILE A 13 -2.50 14.40 -8.61
CA ILE A 13 -1.44 15.34 -8.99
C ILE A 13 -1.96 16.20 -10.15
N LEU A 14 -2.13 17.50 -9.96
CA LEU A 14 -2.67 18.37 -11.01
C LEU A 14 -1.54 18.88 -11.93
N LYS A 15 -1.61 18.57 -13.24
CA LYS A 15 -0.69 19.10 -14.26
C LYS A 15 -1.03 20.54 -14.64
N ARG A 16 -0.61 21.50 -13.80
CA ARG A 16 -0.07 22.84 -14.16
C ARG A 16 -0.10 23.78 -12.93
N GLN A 17 1.06 24.40 -12.69
CA GLN A 17 1.37 25.43 -11.68
C GLN A 17 1.11 25.04 -10.21
N ILE A 18 2.21 24.89 -9.47
CA ILE A 18 2.28 24.52 -8.04
C ILE A 18 1.81 23.07 -7.81
N VAL A 19 2.74 22.18 -7.45
CA VAL A 19 2.45 20.77 -7.15
C VAL A 19 1.62 20.71 -5.87
N ARG A 20 0.29 20.79 -5.99
CA ARG A 20 -0.65 20.53 -4.90
C ARG A 20 -0.86 19.02 -4.84
N ILE A 21 -0.26 18.38 -3.85
CA ILE A 21 -0.55 16.98 -3.51
C ILE A 21 -1.86 16.99 -2.71
N GLU A 22 -2.95 16.57 -3.34
CA GLU A 22 -4.23 16.42 -2.65
C GLU A 22 -4.36 14.98 -2.15
N LEU A 23 -4.41 14.83 -0.83
CA LEU A 23 -4.72 13.54 -0.20
C LEU A 23 -6.20 13.23 -0.48
N VAL A 24 -6.45 12.21 -1.29
CA VAL A 24 -7.80 11.76 -1.62
C VAL A 24 -8.32 10.83 -0.54
N THR A 25 -7.48 9.89 -0.09
CA THR A 25 -7.82 8.93 0.96
C THR A 25 -6.59 8.54 1.78
N LEU A 26 -6.78 8.37 3.09
CA LEU A 26 -5.84 7.70 3.99
C LEU A 26 -6.59 6.60 4.75
N SER A 27 -6.00 5.41 4.81
CA SER A 27 -6.51 4.29 5.62
C SER A 27 -5.39 3.65 6.41
N ILE A 28 -5.74 3.14 7.60
CA ILE A 28 -4.86 2.35 8.45
C ILE A 28 -5.47 0.98 8.65
N VAL A 29 -4.70 -0.07 8.37
CA VAL A 29 -5.09 -1.45 8.66
C VAL A 29 -4.20 -2.00 9.76
N TYR A 30 -4.81 -2.64 10.76
CA TYR A 30 -4.14 -3.39 11.81
C TYR A 30 -4.48 -4.87 11.72
N LYS A 31 -3.46 -5.72 11.56
CA LYS A 31 -3.61 -7.19 11.57
C LYS A 31 -2.94 -7.78 12.80
N ALA A 32 -3.73 -8.43 13.65
CA ALA A 32 -3.20 -9.14 14.81
C ALA A 32 -2.31 -10.34 14.39
N PRO A 33 -1.31 -10.72 15.20
CA PRO A 33 -0.55 -11.95 14.99
C PRO A 33 -1.47 -13.17 14.88
N GLY A 34 -1.21 -14.07 13.93
CA GLY A 34 -2.01 -15.29 13.71
C GLY A 34 -3.38 -15.08 13.07
N GLN A 35 -3.87 -13.85 12.92
CA GLN A 35 -5.17 -13.57 12.30
C GLN A 35 -5.05 -13.33 10.80
N ALA A 36 -6.02 -13.82 10.01
CA ALA A 36 -6.09 -13.59 8.57
C ALA A 36 -6.89 -12.31 8.21
N THR A 37 -7.71 -11.86 9.16
CA THR A 37 -8.44 -10.59 9.11
C THR A 37 -7.74 -9.52 9.95
N GLY A 38 -8.13 -8.27 9.73
CA GLY A 38 -7.64 -7.12 10.50
C GLY A 38 -8.79 -6.17 10.87
N LYS A 39 -8.43 -5.08 11.52
CA LYS A 39 -9.30 -3.91 11.69
C LYS A 39 -8.85 -2.80 10.76
N ILE A 40 -9.78 -2.01 10.26
CA ILE A 40 -9.52 -0.87 9.39
C ILE A 40 -10.10 0.41 10.00
N ILE A 41 -9.39 1.52 9.84
CA ILE A 41 -9.95 2.85 10.06
C ILE A 41 -9.56 3.72 8.87
N GLU A 42 -10.53 4.46 8.35
CA GLU A 42 -10.30 5.44 7.30
C GLU A 42 -10.16 6.82 7.94
N ALA A 43 -9.25 7.66 7.46
CA ALA A 43 -9.13 9.03 7.96
C ALA A 43 -10.18 9.94 7.30
N THR A 44 -11.45 9.56 7.43
CA THR A 44 -12.60 10.34 6.97
C THR A 44 -13.34 10.92 8.17
N ALA A 45 -14.04 12.04 7.96
CA ALA A 45 -14.85 12.65 9.02
C ALA A 45 -15.92 11.68 9.59
N ALA A 46 -16.35 10.69 8.81
CA ALA A 46 -17.37 9.72 9.19
C ALA A 46 -16.81 8.48 9.92
N ALA A 47 -15.50 8.21 9.84
CA ALA A 47 -14.97 6.90 10.21
C ALA A 47 -15.07 6.59 11.70
N GLY A 48 -15.05 7.58 12.59
CA GLY A 48 -15.38 7.50 14.03
C GLY A 48 -14.56 6.51 14.87
N ASN A 49 -14.66 5.21 14.58
CA ASN A 49 -14.04 4.08 15.26
C ASN A 49 -13.41 3.09 14.28
N TRP A 50 -12.53 2.22 14.80
CA TRP A 50 -12.04 1.05 14.07
C TRP A 50 -13.20 0.14 13.66
N GLN A 51 -13.26 -0.17 12.38
CA GLN A 51 -14.19 -1.13 11.79
C GLN A 51 -13.52 -2.49 11.68
N ASP A 52 -14.30 -3.56 11.80
CA ASP A 52 -13.80 -4.90 11.48
C ASP A 52 -13.58 -5.01 9.97
N GLY A 53 -12.46 -5.61 9.55
CA GLY A 53 -12.17 -5.81 8.15
C GLY A 53 -13.21 -6.74 7.51
N ALA A 54 -13.92 -6.24 6.49
CA ALA A 54 -15.05 -6.94 5.87
C ALA A 54 -14.68 -8.28 5.20
N ALA A 55 -13.40 -8.50 4.91
CA ALA A 55 -12.88 -9.71 4.29
C ALA A 55 -11.43 -10.01 4.73
N LEU A 56 -10.86 -11.11 4.25
CA LEU A 56 -9.41 -11.38 4.37
C LEU A 56 -8.59 -10.25 3.74
N ILE A 57 -7.49 -9.84 4.39
CA ILE A 57 -6.65 -8.73 3.90
C ILE A 57 -6.05 -9.02 2.50
N ALA A 58 -5.84 -10.29 2.18
CA ALA A 58 -5.34 -10.73 0.89
C ALA A 58 -6.42 -10.85 -0.21
N ASN A 59 -7.69 -10.59 0.10
CA ASN A 59 -8.77 -10.65 -0.88
C ASN A 59 -8.75 -9.41 -1.77
N ASP A 60 -8.82 -9.61 -3.09
CA ASP A 60 -8.86 -8.56 -4.11
C ASP A 60 -10.06 -7.60 -3.96
N GLN A 61 -11.15 -8.06 -3.33
CA GLN A 61 -12.38 -7.28 -3.15
C GLN A 61 -12.54 -6.81 -1.70
N GLY A 62 -12.80 -5.51 -1.53
CA GLY A 62 -13.28 -4.93 -0.26
C GLY A 62 -12.23 -4.30 0.66
N HIS A 63 -10.98 -4.09 0.21
CA HIS A 63 -9.93 -3.44 1.02
C HIS A 63 -9.09 -2.43 0.24
N SER A 64 -8.80 -1.28 0.87
CA SER A 64 -7.87 -0.27 0.34
C SER A 64 -6.45 -0.82 0.07
N PHE A 65 -6.03 -1.85 0.81
CA PHE A 65 -4.75 -2.53 0.62
C PHE A 65 -4.72 -3.36 -0.68
N ALA A 66 -5.72 -4.21 -0.90
CA ALA A 66 -5.78 -5.06 -2.09
C ALA A 66 -6.09 -4.22 -3.35
N THR A 67 -6.96 -3.22 -3.26
CA THR A 67 -7.24 -2.28 -4.35
C THR A 67 -5.98 -1.54 -4.78
N ALA A 68 -5.17 -1.05 -3.83
CA ALA A 68 -3.91 -0.39 -4.16
C ALA A 68 -2.94 -1.36 -4.87
N LEU A 69 -2.94 -2.65 -4.50
CA LEU A 69 -2.04 -3.65 -5.09
C LEU A 69 -2.54 -4.31 -6.38
N GLN A 70 -3.82 -4.16 -6.73
CA GLN A 70 -4.43 -4.85 -7.88
C GLN A 70 -3.66 -4.62 -9.19
N HIS A 71 -3.13 -3.41 -9.38
CA HIS A 71 -2.35 -3.02 -10.57
C HIS A 71 -0.83 -3.17 -10.42
N VAL A 72 -0.36 -3.62 -9.25
CA VAL A 72 1.05 -4.02 -9.02
C VAL A 72 1.23 -5.50 -9.36
N VAL A 73 0.22 -6.32 -9.06
CA VAL A 73 0.26 -7.78 -9.27
C VAL A 73 -0.18 -8.18 -10.69
N ARG A 74 -1.03 -7.36 -11.32
CA ARG A 74 -1.50 -7.52 -12.70
C ARG A 74 -0.93 -6.39 -13.54
N ASP A 75 -0.25 -6.72 -14.64
CA ASP A 75 0.32 -5.72 -15.54
C ASP A 75 -0.78 -4.77 -16.03
N HIS A 76 -0.57 -3.48 -15.82
CA HIS A 76 -1.46 -2.43 -16.29
C HIS A 76 -0.63 -1.36 -17.00
N GLN A 77 -0.99 -1.02 -18.24
CA GLN A 77 -0.16 -0.17 -19.10
C GLN A 77 0.16 1.19 -18.47
N ASN A 78 -0.83 1.75 -17.77
CA ASN A 78 -0.72 3.07 -17.14
C ASN A 78 -0.24 3.09 -15.69
N VAL A 79 0.12 1.92 -15.13
CA VAL A 79 0.60 1.86 -13.75
C VAL A 79 2.10 1.59 -13.73
N LYS A 80 2.80 2.29 -12.85
CA LYS A 80 4.22 2.13 -12.53
C LYS A 80 4.35 2.00 -11.03
N PHE A 81 5.34 1.25 -10.56
CA PHE A 81 5.56 1.12 -9.12
C PHE A 81 7.03 0.96 -8.77
N LEU A 82 7.36 1.35 -7.54
CA LEU A 82 8.64 1.13 -6.88
C LEU A 82 8.39 0.39 -5.57
N ALA A 83 8.92 -0.81 -5.45
CA ALA A 83 8.96 -1.55 -4.19
C ALA A 83 10.25 -1.24 -3.44
N TYR A 84 10.15 -1.01 -2.13
CA TYR A 84 11.32 -0.87 -1.24
C TYR A 84 11.19 -1.82 -0.05
N ASN A 85 12.32 -2.40 0.34
CA ASN A 85 12.36 -3.38 1.42
C ASN A 85 13.75 -3.37 2.05
N ASN A 86 13.83 -3.32 3.38
CA ASN A 86 15.10 -3.38 4.09
C ASN A 86 15.75 -4.76 4.11
N ALA A 87 15.02 -5.81 3.72
CA ALA A 87 15.49 -7.18 3.56
C ALA A 87 14.64 -7.86 2.46
N PRO A 88 14.89 -7.55 1.17
CA PRO A 88 14.08 -8.04 0.05
C PRO A 88 14.15 -9.58 -0.05
N PRO A 89 13.02 -10.25 -0.30
CA PRO A 89 13.00 -11.71 -0.39
C PRO A 89 13.85 -12.21 -1.55
N GLY A 90 14.68 -13.23 -1.33
CA GLY A 90 15.51 -13.82 -2.39
C GLY A 90 16.78 -13.04 -2.75
N ILE A 91 17.04 -11.87 -2.14
CA ILE A 91 18.33 -11.17 -2.29
C ILE A 91 19.12 -11.30 -0.98
N PRO A 92 20.15 -12.15 -0.94
CA PRO A 92 21.02 -12.25 0.24
C PRO A 92 21.82 -10.95 0.44
N SER A 93 22.22 -10.71 1.70
CA SER A 93 23.17 -9.65 2.10
C SER A 93 22.70 -8.19 2.04
N ILE A 94 21.49 -7.88 1.58
CA ILE A 94 20.91 -6.53 1.71
C ILE A 94 20.13 -6.44 3.03
N LYS A 95 20.71 -5.77 4.03
CA LYS A 95 20.02 -5.36 5.26
C LYS A 95 20.29 -3.89 5.58
N THR A 96 19.26 -3.06 5.54
CA THR A 96 19.35 -1.65 5.96
C THR A 96 18.76 -1.45 7.36
N LYS A 97 19.06 -0.31 8.01
CA LYS A 97 18.68 -0.03 9.41
C LYS A 97 17.18 0.20 9.62
N SER A 98 16.47 0.70 8.61
CA SER A 98 15.02 0.92 8.70
C SER A 98 14.30 -0.42 8.67
N ASN A 99 13.24 -0.60 9.47
CA ASN A 99 12.35 -1.76 9.37
C ASN A 99 11.14 -1.52 8.44
N SER A 100 11.06 -0.32 7.87
CA SER A 100 9.99 0.04 6.94
C SER A 100 10.20 -0.62 5.58
N LYS A 101 9.11 -1.10 5.02
CA LYS A 101 8.99 -1.68 3.68
C LYS A 101 7.76 -1.07 3.02
N GLY A 102 7.63 -1.19 1.71
CA GLY A 102 6.47 -0.62 1.05
C GLY A 102 6.55 -0.58 -0.46
N ILE A 103 5.51 0.01 -1.03
CA ILE A 103 5.32 0.16 -2.47
C ILE A 103 4.80 1.56 -2.75
N ILE A 104 5.46 2.27 -3.65
CA ILE A 104 4.98 3.52 -4.23
C ILE A 104 4.42 3.17 -5.61
N ILE A 105 3.20 3.62 -5.90
CA ILE A 105 2.44 3.31 -7.11
C ILE A 105 2.09 4.64 -7.76
N LEU A 106 2.23 4.71 -9.08
CA LEU A 106 1.99 5.88 -9.90
C LEU A 106 1.07 5.47 -11.05
N SER A 107 0.04 6.26 -11.30
CA SER A 107 -0.79 6.20 -12.50
C SER A 107 -0.37 7.33 -13.45
N ASP A 108 -0.04 6.97 -14.68
CA ASP A 108 0.21 7.91 -15.78
C ASP A 108 -0.96 8.04 -16.77
N ALA A 109 -2.12 7.45 -16.41
CA ALA A 109 -3.31 7.52 -17.23
C ALA A 109 -3.69 8.97 -17.53
N VAL A 110 -4.11 9.23 -18.77
CA VAL A 110 -4.41 10.58 -19.25
C VAL A 110 -5.42 11.26 -18.32
N ASN A 111 -5.10 12.48 -17.88
CA ASN A 111 -5.90 13.28 -16.93
C ASN A 111 -6.17 12.62 -15.57
N THR A 112 -5.47 11.52 -15.25
CA THR A 112 -5.59 10.75 -14.02
C THR A 112 -4.20 10.59 -13.42
N ASP A 113 -3.61 11.73 -13.14
CA ASP A 113 -2.34 11.81 -12.43
C ASP A 113 -2.64 11.46 -10.96
N SER A 114 -2.33 10.22 -10.57
CA SER A 114 -2.56 9.75 -9.21
C SER A 114 -1.43 8.89 -8.70
N ALA A 115 -1.28 8.80 -7.38
CA ALA A 115 -0.24 7.99 -6.75
C ALA A 115 -0.77 7.30 -5.50
N ALA A 116 -0.29 6.10 -5.19
CA ALA A 116 -0.54 5.43 -3.93
C ALA A 116 0.76 5.13 -3.19
N TRP A 117 0.82 5.32 -1.87
CA TRP A 117 1.94 4.85 -1.06
C TRP A 117 1.48 3.88 0.02
N ILE A 118 2.02 2.65 -0.06
CA ILE A 118 1.86 1.62 0.94
C ILE A 118 3.11 1.50 1.80
N VAL A 119 2.96 1.61 3.12
CA VAL A 119 4.04 1.40 4.10
C VAL A 119 3.65 0.26 5.03
N HIS A 120 4.56 -0.69 5.31
CA HIS A 120 4.32 -1.81 6.21
C HIS A 120 5.60 -2.38 6.84
N THR A 121 5.44 -3.31 7.78
CA THR A 121 6.53 -4.04 8.47
C THR A 121 6.56 -5.55 8.18
N VAL A 122 5.65 -6.05 7.33
CA VAL A 122 5.53 -7.49 6.97
C VAL A 122 6.86 -8.05 6.43
N PRO A 123 7.46 -9.06 7.07
CA PRO A 123 8.64 -9.75 6.54
C PRO A 123 8.36 -10.43 5.19
N GLY A 124 9.35 -10.42 4.30
CA GLY A 124 9.25 -11.13 3.00
C GLY A 124 8.27 -10.53 1.98
N PHE A 125 7.65 -9.37 2.26
CA PHE A 125 6.78 -8.65 1.34
C PHE A 125 7.36 -7.26 1.01
N PRO A 126 7.12 -6.70 -0.19
CA PRO A 126 6.62 -7.41 -1.38
C PRO A 126 7.63 -8.43 -1.89
N ALA A 127 7.14 -9.53 -2.46
CA ALA A 127 7.93 -10.48 -3.22
C ALA A 127 7.67 -10.24 -4.70
N ALA A 128 8.73 -10.27 -5.52
CA ALA A 128 8.60 -10.13 -6.96
C ALA A 128 7.94 -11.39 -7.57
N LYS A 129 7.05 -11.20 -8.55
CA LYS A 129 6.30 -12.30 -9.21
C LYS A 129 7.23 -13.24 -9.98
N THR A 130 8.24 -12.65 -10.62
CA THR A 130 9.45 -13.30 -11.13
C THR A 130 10.58 -12.75 -10.28
N GLY A 131 11.59 -13.55 -9.92
CA GLY A 131 12.69 -13.11 -9.04
C GLY A 131 13.27 -11.73 -9.37
N TYR A 132 13.89 -11.10 -8.38
CA TYR A 132 14.49 -9.75 -8.51
C TYR A 132 15.61 -9.68 -9.54
#